data_AF-A0A3R7ACX8-F1
#
_entry.id   AF-A0A3R7ACX8-F1
#
_cell.length_a   1.000
_cell.length_b   1.000
_cell.length_c   1.000
_cell.angle_alpha   90.00
_cell.angle_beta   90.00
_cell.angle_gamma   90.00
#
_symmetry.space_group_name_H-M   'P 1'
#
loop_
_entity.id
_entity.type
_entity.pdbx_description
1 polymer ?
#
loop_
_entity_poly.entity_id
_entity_poly.type
_entity_poly.pdbx_seq_one_letter_code
_entity_poly.pdbx_strand_id
1 'polypeptide(L)'
;MIYNFDLDYVVDTIKKNCARTVGLQFPDGFKRKAIEISREIESRTDSRVIISANSCFGACDIDTRLLESVDLLFHFGHAEIPNIRVKNVIFIEVESDIDLLPVLKKAVKVVSGSTGLISTVQFVHKLYDVQQYLGEHDIHSTVSSGDTRIAYPGLVLGCNFSAVPDCDEYLYIGTGNFHALGVSLVTRKTVWIADPLINEIRRPDADKVLRQRCAAIERSLDAQSVGIIVSTKIGQCRRDLAYDLRYMAEEHDLDAHILMMDMITPETLLPYDLDVYVNTACPRIAIDDAALFPAPMLTPVEFEIVIGERRWEDLVFDEIL
;
A
#
# COMPACT_ATOMS: atom_id res chain seq x y z
N MET A 1 -9.98 16.65 -16.88
CA MET A 1 -9.18 16.67 -15.63
C MET A 1 -8.40 15.37 -15.58
N ILE A 2 -7.23 15.32 -14.96
CA ILE A 2 -6.45 14.06 -14.85
C ILE A 2 -7.12 13.09 -13.86
N TYR A 3 -7.96 13.61 -12.96
CA TYR A 3 -8.56 12.88 -11.84
C TYR A 3 -10.01 13.32 -11.62
N ASN A 4 -10.91 12.36 -11.40
CA ASN A 4 -12.32 12.57 -11.08
C ASN A 4 -12.56 12.36 -9.56
N PHE A 5 -13.15 13.34 -8.89
CA PHE A 5 -13.47 13.28 -7.45
C PHE A 5 -14.97 13.02 -7.19
N ASP A 6 -15.76 12.79 -8.23
CA ASP A 6 -17.17 12.45 -8.19
C ASP A 6 -18.01 13.30 -7.21
N LEU A 7 -17.88 14.61 -7.31
CA LEU A 7 -18.51 15.55 -6.36
C LEU A 7 -20.04 15.51 -6.41
N ASP A 8 -20.62 15.15 -7.56
CA ASP A 8 -22.07 14.99 -7.69
C ASP A 8 -22.55 13.82 -6.84
N TYR A 9 -21.88 12.66 -6.92
CA TYR A 9 -22.16 11.52 -6.06
C TYR A 9 -21.97 11.86 -4.56
N VAL A 10 -20.89 12.58 -4.22
CA VAL A 10 -20.65 13.01 -2.83
C VAL A 10 -21.82 13.85 -2.33
N VAL A 11 -22.22 14.90 -3.07
CA VAL A 11 -23.31 15.81 -2.69
C VAL A 11 -24.66 15.07 -2.59
N ASP A 12 -24.97 14.20 -3.53
CA ASP A 12 -26.22 13.43 -3.51
C ASP A 12 -26.26 12.46 -2.32
N THR A 13 -25.12 11.87 -1.98
CA THR A 13 -24.98 10.98 -0.83
C THR A 13 -25.17 11.72 0.49
N ILE A 14 -24.62 12.94 0.61
CA ILE A 14 -24.83 13.81 1.77
C ILE A 14 -26.31 14.11 1.96
N LYS A 15 -26.99 14.54 0.88
CA LYS A 15 -28.42 14.88 0.90
C LYS A 15 -29.29 13.67 1.25
N LYS A 16 -29.02 12.52 0.65
CA LYS A 16 -29.77 11.27 0.88
C LYS A 16 -29.68 10.80 2.33
N ASN A 17 -28.52 10.99 2.96
CA ASN A 17 -28.30 10.60 4.36
C ASN A 17 -28.66 11.71 5.36
N CYS A 18 -29.09 12.88 4.89
CA CYS A 18 -29.35 14.06 5.72
C CYS A 18 -28.17 14.41 6.67
N ALA A 19 -26.93 14.19 6.20
CA ALA A 19 -25.72 14.42 6.99
C ALA A 19 -25.54 15.91 7.28
N ARG A 20 -25.32 16.29 8.54
CA ARG A 20 -25.15 17.68 8.97
C ARG A 20 -23.68 18.07 9.08
N THR A 21 -22.81 17.12 9.42
CA THR A 21 -21.36 17.32 9.47
C THR A 21 -20.69 16.18 8.71
N VAL A 22 -19.81 16.51 7.77
CA VAL A 22 -19.11 15.51 6.94
C VAL A 22 -17.60 15.69 7.04
N GLY A 23 -16.90 14.57 7.11
CA GLY A 23 -15.45 14.51 7.12
C GLY A 23 -14.91 14.31 5.71
N LEU A 24 -13.78 14.93 5.38
CA LEU A 24 -13.03 14.64 4.16
C LEU A 24 -11.62 14.18 4.51
N GLN A 25 -11.19 13.04 3.97
CA GLN A 25 -9.84 12.53 4.11
C GLN A 25 -9.20 12.29 2.75
N PHE A 26 -8.00 12.84 2.55
CA PHE A 26 -7.28 12.77 1.29
C PHE A 26 -5.86 12.23 1.48
N PRO A 27 -5.34 11.41 0.56
CA PRO A 27 -3.91 11.17 0.46
C PRO A 27 -3.18 12.48 0.15
N ASP A 28 -1.88 12.53 0.49
CA ASP A 28 -1.09 13.77 0.39
C ASP A 28 -1.09 14.37 -1.03
N GLY A 29 -1.13 13.53 -2.07
CA GLY A 29 -1.23 13.95 -3.46
C GLY A 29 -2.49 14.77 -3.79
N PHE A 30 -3.58 14.60 -3.03
CA PHE A 30 -4.87 15.27 -3.25
C PHE A 30 -5.21 16.33 -2.19
N LYS A 31 -4.44 16.45 -1.10
CA LYS A 31 -4.71 17.46 -0.06
C LYS A 31 -4.78 18.90 -0.57
N ARG A 32 -4.06 19.23 -1.64
CA ARG A 32 -4.12 20.55 -2.29
C ARG A 32 -5.52 20.92 -2.81
N LYS A 33 -6.37 19.91 -3.05
CA LYS A 33 -7.76 20.06 -3.49
C LYS A 33 -8.77 20.10 -2.34
N ALA A 34 -8.37 19.79 -1.10
CA ALA A 34 -9.29 19.66 0.02
C ALA A 34 -10.10 20.94 0.30
N ILE A 35 -9.46 22.12 0.24
CA ILE A 35 -10.14 23.40 0.48
C ILE A 35 -11.15 23.73 -0.63
N GLU A 36 -10.80 23.45 -1.89
CA GLU A 36 -11.68 23.65 -3.05
C GLU A 36 -12.91 22.75 -2.95
N ILE A 37 -12.70 21.45 -2.70
CA ILE A 37 -13.76 20.45 -2.57
C ILE A 37 -14.68 20.75 -1.38
N SER A 38 -14.11 21.14 -0.23
CA SER A 38 -14.87 21.53 0.95
C SER A 38 -15.83 22.68 0.66
N ARG A 39 -15.35 23.74 -0.02
CA ARG A 39 -16.20 24.88 -0.38
C ARG A 39 -17.31 24.51 -1.34
N GLU A 40 -17.02 23.61 -2.29
CA GLU A 40 -18.01 23.13 -3.26
C GLU A 40 -19.10 22.30 -2.60
N ILE A 41 -18.75 21.47 -1.61
CA ILE A 41 -19.73 20.69 -0.84
C ILE A 41 -20.60 21.64 0.01
N GLU A 42 -20.00 22.59 0.71
CA GLU A 42 -20.73 23.56 1.55
C GLU A 42 -21.58 24.54 0.72
N SER A 43 -21.24 24.81 -0.54
CA SER A 43 -22.08 25.66 -1.41
C SER A 43 -23.30 24.91 -1.95
N ARG A 44 -23.28 23.58 -1.96
CA ARG A 44 -24.31 22.70 -2.56
C ARG A 44 -25.15 21.95 -1.52
N THR A 45 -24.80 22.05 -0.24
CA THR A 45 -25.42 21.35 0.89
C THR A 45 -25.50 22.26 2.12
N ASP A 46 -26.39 21.96 3.05
CA ASP A 46 -26.44 22.65 4.37
C ASP A 46 -25.48 22.04 5.40
N SER A 47 -24.55 21.18 4.95
CA SER A 47 -23.64 20.44 5.80
C SER A 47 -22.39 21.26 6.10
N ARG A 48 -21.83 21.06 7.30
CA ARG A 48 -20.49 21.56 7.67
C ARG A 48 -19.44 20.55 7.23
N VAL A 49 -18.30 21.02 6.75
CA VAL A 49 -17.20 20.14 6.37
C VAL A 49 -16.05 20.23 7.37
N ILE A 50 -15.50 19.08 7.76
CA ILE A 50 -14.27 18.96 8.53
C ILE A 50 -13.24 18.19 7.70
N ILE A 51 -12.08 18.79 7.44
CA ILE A 51 -11.00 18.16 6.68
C ILE A 51 -10.04 17.48 7.65
N SER A 52 -9.73 16.19 7.44
CA SER A 52 -8.62 15.53 8.11
C SER A 52 -7.31 16.16 7.68
N ALA A 53 -6.56 16.70 8.64
CA ALA A 53 -5.23 17.25 8.43
C ALA A 53 -4.11 16.21 8.62
N ASN A 54 -4.44 15.03 9.14
CA ASN A 54 -3.51 13.92 9.35
C ASN A 54 -3.01 13.38 8.00
N SER A 55 -1.86 12.68 8.01
CA SER A 55 -1.45 11.89 6.84
C SER A 55 -2.50 10.83 6.50
N CYS A 56 -2.51 10.41 5.24
CA CYS A 56 -3.35 9.31 4.77
C CYS A 56 -2.57 8.54 3.71
N PHE A 57 -2.14 7.33 4.04
CA PHE A 57 -1.32 6.50 3.16
C PHE A 57 -2.11 5.49 2.33
N GLY A 58 -3.39 5.28 2.68
CA GLY A 58 -4.20 4.23 2.09
C GLY A 58 -5.54 4.05 2.80
N ALA A 59 -6.38 3.16 2.28
CA ALA A 59 -7.59 2.71 2.95
C ALA A 59 -7.34 1.96 4.28
N CYS A 60 -6.09 1.60 4.56
CA CYS A 60 -5.67 1.06 5.86
C CYS A 60 -5.53 2.14 6.95
N ASP A 61 -5.60 3.42 6.59
CA ASP A 61 -5.33 4.59 7.42
C ASP A 61 -6.55 5.53 7.46
N ILE A 62 -7.71 5.01 7.84
CA ILE A 62 -8.93 5.82 7.99
C ILE A 62 -8.83 6.66 9.26
N ASP A 63 -9.15 7.95 9.16
CA ASP A 63 -9.18 8.86 10.32
C ASP A 63 -10.40 8.58 11.22
N THR A 64 -10.24 7.60 12.10
CA THR A 64 -11.29 7.18 13.04
C THR A 64 -11.65 8.24 14.06
N ARG A 65 -10.72 9.15 14.42
CA ARG A 65 -10.99 10.28 15.32
C ARG A 65 -11.86 11.33 14.66
N LEU A 66 -11.61 11.63 13.39
CA LEU A 66 -12.51 12.48 12.61
C LEU A 66 -13.87 11.81 12.45
N LEU A 67 -13.91 10.50 12.17
CA LEU A 67 -15.14 9.74 12.02
C LEU A 67 -16.05 9.82 13.26
N GLU A 68 -15.48 9.87 14.47
CA GLU A 68 -16.23 10.08 15.72
C GLU A 68 -16.95 11.44 15.79
N SER A 69 -16.54 12.42 14.98
CA SER A 69 -17.02 13.80 15.01
C SER A 69 -17.93 14.17 13.83
N VAL A 70 -18.20 13.24 12.91
CA VAL A 70 -18.95 13.49 11.66
C VAL A 70 -20.01 12.41 11.42
N ASP A 71 -21.03 12.75 10.64
CA ASP A 71 -22.08 11.80 10.26
C ASP A 71 -21.60 10.84 9.16
N LEU A 72 -20.77 11.33 8.23
CA LEU A 72 -20.15 10.59 7.14
C LEU A 72 -18.71 11.07 6.93
N LEU A 73 -17.80 10.13 6.63
CA LEU A 73 -16.44 10.42 6.22
C LEU A 73 -16.25 10.00 4.75
N PHE A 74 -15.91 10.96 3.88
CA PHE A 74 -15.51 10.65 2.50
C PHE A 74 -13.99 10.47 2.44
N HIS A 75 -13.56 9.26 2.07
CA HIS A 75 -12.16 8.87 1.94
C HIS A 75 -11.78 8.79 0.46
N PHE A 76 -10.90 9.67 0.00
CA PHE A 76 -10.60 9.82 -1.42
C PHE A 76 -9.35 9.04 -1.84
N GLY A 77 -9.33 8.58 -3.09
CA GLY A 77 -8.13 8.09 -3.78
C GLY A 77 -7.77 6.63 -3.56
N HIS A 78 -8.50 5.91 -2.71
CA HIS A 78 -8.29 4.49 -2.44
C HIS A 78 -9.59 3.71 -2.55
N ALA A 79 -9.50 2.46 -2.96
CA ALA A 79 -10.60 1.51 -2.87
C ALA A 79 -10.78 1.06 -1.42
N GLU A 80 -12.03 0.74 -1.04
CA GLU A 80 -12.30 0.12 0.25
C GLU A 80 -11.56 -1.23 0.37
N ILE A 81 -10.93 -1.49 1.52
CA ILE A 81 -10.37 -2.81 1.81
C ILE A 81 -11.51 -3.72 2.30
N PRO A 82 -11.87 -4.80 1.59
CA PRO A 82 -13.11 -5.52 1.87
C PRO A 82 -13.18 -6.18 3.26
N ASN A 83 -12.04 -6.50 3.88
CA ASN A 83 -11.94 -7.05 5.23
C ASN A 83 -11.81 -6.00 6.36
N ILE A 84 -11.75 -4.70 6.04
CA ILE A 84 -11.69 -3.58 7.00
C ILE A 84 -12.88 -2.65 6.77
N ARG A 85 -14.10 -3.20 6.80
CA ARG A 85 -15.30 -2.39 6.60
C ARG A 85 -15.57 -1.50 7.81
N VAL A 86 -15.57 -0.19 7.58
CA VAL A 86 -15.87 0.81 8.61
C VAL A 86 -17.19 1.49 8.25
N LYS A 87 -18.14 1.48 9.19
CA LYS A 87 -19.43 2.12 8.99
C LYS A 87 -19.26 3.63 8.81
N ASN A 88 -20.14 4.23 8.02
CA ASN A 88 -20.19 5.67 7.75
C ASN A 88 -18.94 6.24 7.05
N VAL A 89 -18.11 5.37 6.47
CA VAL A 89 -17.03 5.77 5.57
C VAL A 89 -17.46 5.48 4.13
N ILE A 90 -17.24 6.43 3.24
CA ILE A 90 -17.58 6.33 1.83
C ILE A 90 -16.31 6.56 1.03
N PHE A 91 -15.88 5.53 0.31
CA PHE A 91 -14.70 5.58 -0.52
C PHE A 91 -15.03 6.22 -1.86
N ILE A 92 -14.22 7.23 -2.24
CA ILE A 92 -14.29 7.90 -3.53
C ILE A 92 -13.01 7.57 -4.27
N GLU A 93 -13.09 6.59 -5.16
CA GLU A 93 -11.96 6.19 -5.98
C GLU A 93 -11.63 7.28 -6.99
N VAL A 94 -10.34 7.54 -7.16
CA VAL A 94 -9.85 8.56 -8.07
C VAL A 94 -9.16 7.84 -9.22
N GLU A 95 -9.97 7.44 -10.19
CA GLU A 95 -9.54 6.80 -11.42
C GLU A 95 -8.78 7.78 -12.33
N SER A 96 -7.86 7.23 -13.13
CA SER A 96 -7.09 8.00 -14.10
C SER A 96 -7.58 7.75 -15.53
N ASP A 97 -7.99 8.82 -16.21
CA ASP A 97 -8.44 8.79 -17.60
C ASP A 97 -7.30 8.74 -18.64
N ILE A 98 -6.04 8.67 -18.21
CA ILE A 98 -4.89 8.71 -19.13
C ILE A 98 -4.96 7.60 -20.19
N ASP A 99 -4.64 7.95 -21.44
CA ASP A 99 -4.57 6.98 -22.54
C ASP A 99 -3.37 6.04 -22.35
N LEU A 100 -3.64 4.74 -22.29
CA LEU A 100 -2.61 3.70 -22.13
C LEU A 100 -1.99 3.28 -23.48
N LEU A 101 -2.64 3.57 -24.61
CA LEU A 101 -2.20 3.10 -25.93
C LEU A 101 -0.74 3.46 -26.26
N PRO A 102 -0.21 4.67 -25.95
CA PRO A 102 1.19 5.00 -26.22
C PRO A 102 2.18 4.07 -25.52
N VAL A 103 1.92 3.72 -24.26
CA VAL A 103 2.81 2.85 -23.48
C VAL A 103 2.59 1.38 -23.84
N LEU A 104 1.36 0.97 -24.16
CA LEU A 104 1.06 -0.40 -24.60
C LEU A 104 1.75 -0.76 -25.93
N LYS A 105 1.87 0.19 -26.87
CA LYS A 105 2.68 0.02 -28.11
C LYS A 105 4.15 -0.28 -27.83
N LYS A 106 4.67 0.08 -26.65
CA LYS A 106 6.02 -0.27 -26.20
C LYS A 106 6.02 -1.60 -25.46
N ALA A 107 5.00 -1.86 -24.63
CA ALA A 107 4.87 -3.09 -23.85
C ALA A 107 4.86 -4.35 -24.74
N VAL A 108 4.12 -4.33 -25.86
CA VAL A 108 4.02 -5.47 -26.80
C VAL A 108 5.35 -5.87 -27.45
N LYS A 109 6.40 -5.04 -27.32
CA LYS A 109 7.73 -5.34 -27.86
C LYS A 109 8.63 -6.07 -26.87
N VAL A 110 8.26 -6.10 -25.59
CA VAL A 110 9.09 -6.68 -24.52
C VAL A 110 8.41 -7.83 -23.78
N VAL A 111 7.08 -7.85 -23.80
CA VAL A 111 6.26 -8.93 -23.25
C VAL A 111 6.08 -10.00 -24.33
N SER A 112 6.22 -11.28 -23.96
CA SER A 112 6.26 -12.39 -24.92
C SER A 112 5.69 -13.72 -24.40
N GLY A 113 5.53 -13.89 -23.07
CA GLY A 113 5.02 -15.12 -22.44
C GLY A 113 3.60 -15.01 -21.88
N SER A 114 3.20 -16.02 -21.10
CA SER A 114 1.99 -15.93 -20.28
C SER A 114 2.16 -14.79 -19.29
N THR A 115 1.35 -13.73 -19.43
CA THR A 115 1.57 -12.46 -18.73
C THR A 115 0.49 -12.16 -17.71
N GLY A 116 0.87 -12.04 -16.44
CA GLY A 116 -0.05 -11.55 -15.41
C GLY A 116 -0.21 -10.03 -15.49
N LEU A 117 -1.44 -9.54 -15.52
CA LEU A 117 -1.72 -8.10 -15.52
C LEU A 117 -2.10 -7.64 -14.12
N ILE A 118 -1.39 -6.60 -13.67
CA ILE A 118 -1.58 -6.04 -12.34
C ILE A 118 -1.54 -4.51 -12.37
N SER A 119 -2.19 -3.87 -11.41
CA SER A 119 -2.19 -2.42 -11.28
C SER A 119 -2.53 -1.95 -9.86
N THR A 120 -2.59 -0.63 -9.70
CA THR A 120 -3.15 0.05 -8.54
C THR A 120 -4.56 0.55 -8.86
N VAL A 121 -5.29 0.98 -7.84
CA VAL A 121 -6.69 1.45 -7.96
C VAL A 121 -6.89 2.48 -9.08
N GLN A 122 -5.90 3.32 -9.38
CA GLN A 122 -6.00 4.37 -10.40
C GLN A 122 -6.16 3.84 -11.83
N PHE A 123 -5.67 2.63 -12.13
CA PHE A 123 -5.72 2.05 -13.49
C PHE A 123 -6.31 0.65 -13.55
N VAL A 124 -6.73 0.07 -12.42
CA VAL A 124 -7.24 -1.31 -12.37
C VAL A 124 -8.45 -1.53 -13.29
N HIS A 125 -9.32 -0.53 -13.42
CA HIS A 125 -10.49 -0.55 -14.32
C HIS A 125 -10.12 -0.71 -15.80
N LYS A 126 -8.87 -0.43 -16.19
CA LYS A 126 -8.37 -0.55 -17.58
C LYS A 126 -7.71 -1.89 -17.88
N LEU A 127 -7.56 -2.79 -16.90
CA LEU A 127 -6.81 -4.03 -17.10
C LEU A 127 -7.43 -4.95 -18.17
N TYR A 128 -8.75 -4.97 -18.30
CA TYR A 128 -9.42 -5.77 -19.33
C TYR A 128 -9.24 -5.18 -20.74
N ASP A 129 -9.19 -3.86 -20.88
CA ASP A 129 -8.83 -3.21 -22.16
C ASP A 129 -7.37 -3.51 -22.54
N VAL A 130 -6.48 -3.51 -21.54
CA VAL A 130 -5.08 -3.92 -21.72
C VAL A 130 -5.01 -5.39 -22.16
N GLN A 131 -5.76 -6.28 -21.50
CA GLN A 131 -5.83 -7.70 -21.83
C GLN A 131 -6.27 -7.91 -23.29
N GLN A 132 -7.31 -7.20 -23.73
CA GLN A 132 -7.77 -7.25 -25.11
C GLN A 132 -6.70 -6.76 -26.09
N TYR A 133 -6.08 -5.61 -25.81
CA TYR A 133 -5.04 -5.05 -26.68
C TYR A 133 -3.83 -5.98 -26.82
N LEU A 134 -3.40 -6.62 -25.72
CA LEU A 134 -2.32 -7.62 -25.77
C LEU A 134 -2.73 -8.85 -26.59
N GLY A 135 -4.00 -9.28 -26.49
CA GLY A 135 -4.54 -10.37 -27.28
C GLY A 135 -4.54 -10.10 -28.80
N GLU A 136 -4.72 -8.84 -29.22
CA GLU A 136 -4.59 -8.43 -30.63
C GLU A 136 -3.15 -8.57 -31.18
N HIS A 137 -2.16 -8.68 -30.30
CA HIS A 137 -0.75 -8.92 -30.64
C HIS A 137 -0.28 -10.34 -30.23
N ASP A 138 -1.22 -11.29 -30.13
CA ASP A 138 -0.97 -12.70 -29.80
C ASP A 138 -0.30 -12.93 -28.42
N ILE A 139 -0.47 -11.99 -27.47
CA ILE A 139 0.06 -12.12 -26.10
C ILE A 139 -1.05 -12.59 -25.16
N HIS A 140 -0.92 -13.81 -24.65
CA HIS A 140 -1.83 -14.35 -23.64
C HIS A 140 -1.60 -13.67 -22.28
N SER A 141 -2.65 -13.10 -21.71
CA SER A 141 -2.56 -12.41 -20.43
C SER A 141 -3.71 -12.75 -19.48
N THR A 142 -3.42 -12.71 -18.18
CA THR A 142 -4.30 -13.17 -17.10
C THR A 142 -4.52 -12.07 -16.08
N VAL A 143 -5.77 -11.85 -15.65
CA VAL A 143 -6.13 -11.02 -14.50
C VAL A 143 -6.77 -11.95 -13.45
N SER A 144 -6.26 -11.96 -12.22
CA SER A 144 -6.79 -12.80 -11.13
C SER A 144 -7.36 -11.97 -9.98
N SER A 145 -8.32 -12.55 -9.26
CA SER A 145 -8.80 -11.99 -8.00
C SER A 145 -7.80 -12.25 -6.88
N GLY A 146 -7.73 -11.35 -5.90
CA GLY A 146 -6.98 -11.56 -4.67
C GLY A 146 -7.85 -12.11 -3.53
N ASP A 147 -7.29 -12.06 -2.33
CA ASP A 147 -7.95 -12.43 -1.08
C ASP A 147 -8.96 -11.35 -0.59
N THR A 148 -9.39 -11.49 0.67
CA THR A 148 -10.38 -10.60 1.28
C THR A 148 -9.90 -9.16 1.51
N ARG A 149 -8.62 -8.86 1.28
CA ARG A 149 -8.07 -7.50 1.35
C ARG A 149 -8.09 -6.79 -0.01
N ILE A 150 -8.18 -7.54 -1.10
CA ILE A 150 -8.14 -7.00 -2.46
C ILE A 150 -9.56 -6.69 -2.97
N ALA A 151 -9.80 -5.43 -3.36
CA ALA A 151 -11.09 -4.98 -3.85
C ALA A 151 -11.41 -5.44 -5.28
N TYR A 152 -10.40 -5.53 -6.15
CA TYR A 152 -10.59 -5.76 -7.59
C TYR A 152 -9.59 -6.78 -8.15
N PRO A 153 -9.97 -7.57 -9.17
CA PRO A 153 -9.03 -8.41 -9.90
C PRO A 153 -7.84 -7.61 -10.46
N GLY A 154 -6.63 -8.14 -10.31
CA GLY A 154 -5.38 -7.50 -10.72
C GLY A 154 -4.93 -6.32 -9.86
N LEU A 155 -5.69 -5.92 -8.83
CA LEU A 155 -5.26 -4.90 -7.88
C LEU A 155 -4.17 -5.47 -6.96
N VAL A 156 -3.01 -4.84 -6.96
CA VAL A 156 -1.96 -5.08 -5.96
C VAL A 156 -1.86 -3.91 -4.99
N LEU A 157 -1.64 -4.23 -3.72
CA LEU A 157 -1.35 -3.26 -2.67
C LEU A 157 0.12 -3.35 -2.29
N GLY A 158 0.66 -2.33 -1.65
CA GLY A 158 2.02 -2.40 -1.11
C GLY A 158 2.20 -3.38 0.05
N CYS A 159 1.12 -4.04 0.49
CA CYS A 159 1.11 -5.04 1.55
C CYS A 159 0.40 -6.33 1.15
N ASN A 160 -0.03 -6.48 -0.10
CA ASN A 160 -0.78 -7.67 -0.52
C ASN A 160 -0.69 -7.87 -2.03
N PHE A 161 -0.15 -9.04 -2.41
CA PHE A 161 0.07 -9.48 -3.78
C PHE A 161 -0.73 -10.73 -4.13
N SER A 162 -1.77 -11.07 -3.35
CA SER A 162 -2.62 -12.26 -3.56
C SER A 162 -3.33 -12.28 -4.92
N ALA A 163 -3.52 -11.11 -5.55
CA ALA A 163 -4.13 -10.98 -6.87
C ALA A 163 -3.15 -11.22 -8.03
N VAL A 164 -1.88 -11.54 -7.75
CA VAL A 164 -0.88 -11.86 -8.77
C VAL A 164 -1.09 -13.30 -9.28
N PRO A 165 -1.42 -13.52 -10.57
CA PRO A 165 -1.67 -14.87 -11.09
C PRO A 165 -0.35 -15.63 -11.25
N ASP A 166 -0.38 -16.97 -11.27
CA ASP A 166 0.82 -17.72 -11.67
C ASP A 166 1.05 -17.63 -13.19
N CYS A 167 1.98 -16.75 -13.58
CA CYS A 167 2.33 -16.45 -14.97
C CYS A 167 3.85 -16.38 -15.14
N ASP A 168 4.37 -16.43 -16.36
CA ASP A 168 5.83 -16.44 -16.62
C ASP A 168 6.47 -15.07 -16.37
N GLU A 169 5.72 -14.02 -16.69
CA GLU A 169 6.09 -12.62 -16.47
C GLU A 169 4.87 -11.78 -16.12
N TYR A 170 5.09 -10.53 -15.72
CA TYR A 170 4.03 -9.61 -15.31
C TYR A 170 4.15 -8.26 -16.00
N LEU A 171 3.02 -7.67 -16.32
CA LEU A 171 2.90 -6.28 -16.76
C LEU A 171 2.13 -5.49 -15.70
N TYR A 172 2.84 -4.61 -15.01
CA TYR A 172 2.28 -3.66 -14.07
C TYR A 172 1.98 -2.34 -14.77
N ILE A 173 0.71 -1.91 -14.73
CA ILE A 173 0.30 -0.59 -15.22
C ILE A 173 0.33 0.40 -14.06
N GLY A 174 1.22 1.40 -14.13
CA GLY A 174 1.28 2.45 -13.11
C GLY A 174 2.58 3.24 -13.09
N THR A 175 2.63 4.27 -12.24
CA THR A 175 3.72 5.26 -12.22
C THR A 175 4.83 4.96 -11.21
N GLY A 176 4.54 4.22 -10.15
CA GLY A 176 5.50 3.87 -9.09
C GLY A 176 6.23 2.54 -9.32
N ASN A 177 7.40 2.38 -8.71
CA ASN A 177 8.18 1.13 -8.80
C ASN A 177 7.82 0.12 -7.70
N PHE A 178 7.29 0.58 -6.57
CA PHE A 178 7.15 -0.24 -5.36
C PHE A 178 6.30 -1.50 -5.55
N HIS A 179 5.12 -1.37 -6.16
CA HIS A 179 4.23 -2.51 -6.36
C HIS A 179 4.84 -3.56 -7.28
N ALA A 180 5.45 -3.12 -8.40
CA ALA A 180 6.15 -4.01 -9.31
C ALA A 180 7.38 -4.67 -8.66
N LEU A 181 8.10 -3.93 -7.81
CA LEU A 181 9.18 -4.46 -7.00
C LEU A 181 8.67 -5.57 -6.06
N GLY A 182 7.59 -5.34 -5.32
CA GLY A 182 7.00 -6.34 -4.42
C GLY A 182 6.60 -7.61 -5.17
N VAL A 183 5.95 -7.48 -6.32
CA VAL A 183 5.64 -8.63 -7.20
C VAL A 183 6.91 -9.35 -7.65
N SER A 184 7.96 -8.61 -8.02
CA SER A 184 9.23 -9.21 -8.41
C SER A 184 9.90 -9.97 -7.27
N LEU A 185 9.82 -9.46 -6.04
CA LEU A 185 10.36 -10.12 -4.84
C LEU A 185 9.58 -11.39 -4.46
N VAL A 186 8.24 -11.33 -4.48
CA VAL A 186 7.37 -12.47 -4.13
C VAL A 186 7.45 -13.58 -5.18
N THR A 187 7.39 -13.22 -6.45
CA THR A 187 7.32 -14.21 -7.55
C THR A 187 8.70 -14.67 -8.00
N ARG A 188 9.75 -13.88 -7.74
CA ARG A 188 11.10 -14.04 -8.32
C ARG A 188 11.09 -14.11 -9.87
N LYS A 189 10.08 -13.51 -10.50
CA LYS A 189 9.88 -13.47 -11.96
C LYS A 189 10.03 -12.05 -12.51
N THR A 190 10.06 -11.94 -13.84
CA THR A 190 10.18 -10.65 -14.55
C THR A 190 8.90 -9.83 -14.39
N VAL A 191 9.05 -8.58 -13.98
CA VAL A 191 7.96 -7.61 -13.91
C VAL A 191 8.31 -6.38 -14.74
N TRP A 192 7.51 -6.10 -15.75
CA TRP A 192 7.57 -4.88 -16.55
C TRP A 192 6.65 -3.82 -15.97
N ILE A 193 7.17 -2.61 -15.80
CA ILE A 193 6.39 -1.43 -15.43
C ILE A 193 6.07 -0.69 -16.72
N ALA A 194 4.80 -0.62 -17.07
CA ALA A 194 4.27 0.27 -18.09
C ALA A 194 3.73 1.54 -17.44
N ASP A 195 4.50 2.61 -17.55
CA ASP A 195 4.16 3.91 -16.98
C ASP A 195 3.50 4.80 -18.02
N PRO A 196 2.17 5.04 -17.92
CA PRO A 196 1.47 5.84 -18.91
C PRO A 196 1.76 7.34 -18.78
N LEU A 197 2.28 7.80 -17.65
CA LEU A 197 2.53 9.21 -17.40
C LEU A 197 3.79 9.70 -18.12
N ILE A 198 4.88 8.95 -17.98
CA ILE A 198 6.14 9.24 -18.69
C ILE A 198 6.29 8.45 -19.99
N ASN A 199 5.33 7.56 -20.29
CA ASN A 199 5.31 6.70 -21.46
C ASN A 199 6.58 5.84 -21.57
N GLU A 200 6.92 5.10 -20.52
CA GLU A 200 8.12 4.26 -20.48
C GLU A 200 7.81 2.83 -20.05
N ILE A 201 8.63 1.91 -20.56
CA ILE A 201 8.69 0.53 -20.08
C ILE A 201 10.01 0.34 -19.34
N ARG A 202 9.94 -0.11 -18.09
CA ARG A 202 11.12 -0.33 -17.24
C ARG A 202 10.94 -1.57 -16.36
N ARG A 203 12.00 -1.95 -15.64
CA ARG A 203 11.97 -3.03 -14.64
C ARG A 203 12.35 -2.48 -13.27
N PRO A 204 11.76 -3.00 -12.17
CA PRO A 204 12.21 -2.66 -10.83
C PRO A 204 13.60 -3.25 -10.57
N ASP A 205 14.38 -2.60 -9.69
CA ASP A 205 15.70 -3.08 -9.26
C ASP A 205 15.55 -3.88 -7.96
N ALA A 206 15.07 -5.12 -8.09
CA ALA A 206 14.88 -6.03 -6.96
C ALA A 206 16.20 -6.40 -6.28
N ASP A 207 17.28 -6.56 -7.05
CA ASP A 207 18.60 -6.92 -6.52
C ASP A 207 19.15 -5.84 -5.57
N LYS A 208 18.94 -4.56 -5.89
CA LYS A 208 19.33 -3.47 -4.99
C LYS A 208 18.61 -3.57 -3.66
N VAL A 209 17.30 -3.83 -3.69
CA VAL A 209 16.51 -3.92 -2.46
C VAL A 209 16.90 -5.15 -1.66
N LEU A 210 17.08 -6.31 -2.29
CA LEU A 210 17.57 -7.51 -1.63
C LEU A 210 18.93 -7.28 -0.96
N ARG A 211 19.89 -6.62 -1.64
CA ARG A 211 21.18 -6.26 -1.02
C ARG A 211 21.01 -5.34 0.20
N GLN A 212 20.09 -4.38 0.13
CA GLN A 212 19.79 -3.50 1.28
C GLN A 212 19.18 -4.29 2.43
N ARG A 213 18.32 -5.28 2.14
CA ARG A 213 17.73 -6.16 3.16
C ARG A 213 18.76 -7.09 3.79
N CYS A 214 19.66 -7.70 2.99
CA CYS A 214 20.83 -8.43 3.49
C CYS A 214 21.64 -7.60 4.47
N ALA A 215 21.95 -6.35 4.10
CA ALA A 215 22.72 -5.47 4.96
C ALA A 215 21.95 -5.09 6.25
N ALA A 216 20.62 -4.98 6.20
CA ALA A 216 19.81 -4.73 7.40
C ALA A 216 19.82 -5.93 8.35
N ILE A 217 19.65 -7.16 7.83
CA ILE A 217 19.70 -8.39 8.60
C ILE A 217 21.09 -8.59 9.22
N GLU A 218 22.15 -8.47 8.43
CA GLU A 218 23.53 -8.67 8.89
C GLU A 218 23.90 -7.72 10.03
N ARG A 219 23.50 -6.45 9.92
CA ARG A 219 23.72 -5.45 11.00
C ARG A 219 22.93 -5.73 12.27
N SER A 220 21.95 -6.63 12.21
CA SER A 220 21.06 -6.95 13.33
C SER A 220 21.42 -8.27 14.01
N LEU A 221 22.38 -9.04 13.49
CA LEU A 221 22.76 -10.36 14.03
C LEU A 221 23.31 -10.29 15.48
N ASP A 222 24.00 -9.20 15.81
CA ASP A 222 24.59 -8.99 17.13
C ASP A 222 23.68 -8.16 18.07
N ALA A 223 22.45 -7.84 17.64
CA ALA A 223 21.53 -7.02 18.43
C ALA A 223 21.22 -7.67 19.80
N GLN A 224 21.12 -6.85 20.84
CA GLN A 224 20.78 -7.29 22.21
C GLN A 224 19.41 -6.76 22.65
N SER A 225 18.93 -5.70 22.01
CA SER A 225 17.66 -5.04 22.30
C SER A 225 16.83 -4.83 21.03
N VAL A 226 15.51 -5.03 21.13
CA VAL A 226 14.59 -4.93 19.98
C VAL A 226 13.33 -4.14 20.29
N GLY A 227 13.00 -3.20 19.41
CA GLY A 227 11.74 -2.45 19.41
C GLY A 227 10.75 -3.01 18.40
N ILE A 228 9.68 -3.66 18.87
CA ILE A 228 8.64 -4.23 18.01
C ILE A 228 7.52 -3.21 17.85
N ILE A 229 7.41 -2.63 16.66
CA ILE A 229 6.52 -1.50 16.36
C ILE A 229 5.15 -2.02 15.96
N VAL A 230 4.09 -1.47 16.58
CA VAL A 230 2.68 -1.69 16.24
C VAL A 230 2.03 -0.37 15.87
N SER A 231 1.37 -0.31 14.70
CA SER A 231 0.59 0.88 14.35
C SER A 231 -0.82 0.82 14.94
N THR A 232 -1.36 1.96 15.40
CA THR A 232 -2.78 2.09 15.79
C THR A 232 -3.72 2.18 14.59
N LYS A 233 -3.19 2.32 13.36
CA LYS A 233 -3.99 2.43 12.13
C LYS A 233 -4.74 1.13 11.88
N ILE A 234 -6.04 1.26 11.60
CA ILE A 234 -6.98 0.13 11.59
C ILE A 234 -6.57 -1.02 10.65
N GLY A 235 -5.93 -0.71 9.53
CA GLY A 235 -5.49 -1.71 8.57
C GLY A 235 -4.03 -2.13 8.68
N GLN A 236 -3.33 -1.69 9.72
CA GLN A 236 -1.91 -1.97 9.96
C GLN A 236 -1.64 -2.57 11.36
N CYS A 237 -2.64 -2.59 12.24
CA CYS A 237 -2.49 -3.05 13.62
C CYS A 237 -2.36 -4.58 13.72
N ARG A 238 -1.13 -5.10 13.61
CA ARG A 238 -0.80 -6.54 13.79
C ARG A 238 -0.30 -6.84 15.21
N ARG A 239 -1.12 -6.52 16.22
CA ARG A 239 -0.74 -6.62 17.64
C ARG A 239 -0.41 -8.05 18.07
N ASP A 240 -1.17 -9.03 17.61
CA ASP A 240 -0.96 -10.43 18.02
C ASP A 240 0.38 -10.95 17.48
N LEU A 241 0.72 -10.65 16.22
CA LEU A 241 2.05 -10.90 15.65
C LEU A 241 3.17 -10.22 16.46
N ALA A 242 2.96 -9.00 16.93
CA ALA A 242 3.94 -8.32 17.77
C ALA A 242 4.15 -9.00 19.13
N TYR A 243 3.11 -9.59 19.72
CA TYR A 243 3.24 -10.41 20.93
C TYR A 243 4.00 -11.70 20.66
N ASP A 244 3.72 -12.38 19.54
CA ASP A 244 4.42 -13.59 19.16
C ASP A 244 5.92 -13.32 18.91
N LEU A 245 6.25 -12.24 18.18
CA LEU A 245 7.63 -11.83 17.94
C LEU A 245 8.36 -11.44 19.24
N ARG A 246 7.66 -10.81 20.18
CA ARG A 246 8.22 -10.48 21.49
C ARG A 246 8.56 -11.76 22.26
N TYR A 247 7.62 -12.71 22.29
CA TYR A 247 7.84 -13.98 22.96
C TYR A 247 9.05 -14.72 22.37
N MET A 248 9.14 -14.82 21.04
CA MET A 248 10.30 -15.41 20.37
C MET A 248 11.59 -14.66 20.70
N ALA A 249 11.59 -13.33 20.69
CA ALA A 249 12.77 -12.55 21.05
C ALA A 249 13.25 -12.84 22.49
N GLU A 250 12.33 -12.92 23.45
CA GLU A 250 12.63 -13.24 24.85
C GLU A 250 13.15 -14.68 25.02
N GLU A 251 12.69 -15.66 24.22
CA GLU A 251 13.24 -17.02 24.19
C GLU A 251 14.69 -17.10 23.66
N HIS A 252 15.09 -16.10 22.86
CA HIS A 252 16.45 -15.93 22.33
C HIS A 252 17.28 -14.91 23.14
N ASP A 253 16.92 -14.68 24.41
CA ASP A 253 17.63 -13.81 25.35
C ASP A 253 17.75 -12.32 24.92
N LEU A 254 16.85 -11.84 24.05
CA LEU A 254 16.81 -10.42 23.63
C LEU A 254 15.93 -9.56 24.55
N ASP A 255 16.36 -8.32 24.83
CA ASP A 255 15.55 -7.32 25.53
C ASP A 255 14.49 -6.70 24.59
N ALA A 256 13.26 -7.23 24.62
CA ALA A 256 12.22 -6.93 23.65
C ALA A 256 11.09 -6.03 24.19
N HIS A 257 10.82 -4.94 23.48
CA HIS A 257 9.81 -3.93 23.86
C HIS A 257 8.79 -3.70 22.74
N ILE A 258 7.50 -3.67 23.08
CA ILE A 258 6.44 -3.32 22.11
C ILE A 258 6.19 -1.81 22.14
N LEU A 259 6.30 -1.17 20.98
CA LEU A 259 6.10 0.26 20.79
C LEU A 259 4.86 0.50 19.93
N MET A 260 3.77 0.98 20.55
CA MET A 260 2.53 1.27 19.85
C MET A 260 2.41 2.76 19.52
N MET A 261 2.19 3.10 18.24
CA MET A 261 2.09 4.49 17.78
C MET A 261 1.18 4.62 16.56
N ASP A 262 0.69 5.82 16.26
CA ASP A 262 -0.06 6.06 15.02
C ASP A 262 0.88 6.24 13.83
N MET A 263 1.73 7.27 13.95
CA MET A 263 2.73 7.64 12.95
C MET A 263 4.10 7.10 13.35
N ILE A 264 4.70 6.35 12.43
CA ILE A 264 6.03 5.77 12.59
C ILE A 264 7.00 6.64 11.79
N THR A 265 7.84 7.39 12.49
CA THR A 265 8.86 8.24 11.89
C THR A 265 10.21 8.09 12.60
N PRO A 266 11.33 8.45 11.97
CA PRO A 266 12.64 8.41 12.62
C PRO A 266 12.65 9.17 13.96
N GLU A 267 11.99 10.33 14.03
CA GLU A 267 11.92 11.17 15.22
C GLU A 267 11.17 10.50 16.36
N THR A 268 10.12 9.73 16.06
CA THR A 268 9.36 9.00 17.09
C THR A 268 10.16 7.86 17.71
N LEU A 269 11.13 7.29 16.97
CA LEU A 269 11.93 6.16 17.43
C LEU A 269 13.27 6.57 18.05
N LEU A 270 13.78 7.75 17.69
CA LEU A 270 15.06 8.29 18.17
C LEU A 270 15.25 8.22 19.71
N PRO A 271 14.23 8.45 20.56
CA PRO A 271 14.43 8.44 22.02
C PRO A 271 14.66 7.06 22.65
N TYR A 272 14.34 5.95 21.96
CA TYR A 272 14.34 4.62 22.60
C TYR A 272 15.71 3.92 22.56
N ASP A 273 16.63 4.35 21.70
CA ASP A 273 18.02 3.86 21.64
C ASP A 273 18.15 2.33 21.68
N LEU A 274 17.37 1.64 20.83
CA LEU A 274 17.38 0.17 20.67
C LEU A 274 18.23 -0.24 19.46
N ASP A 275 18.84 -1.42 19.52
CA ASP A 275 19.76 -1.90 18.49
C ASP A 275 19.07 -2.16 17.15
N VAL A 276 17.82 -2.65 17.19
CA VAL A 276 17.03 -2.98 15.99
C VAL A 276 15.54 -2.73 16.23
N TYR A 277 14.83 -2.39 15.16
CA TYR A 277 13.37 -2.27 15.17
C TYR A 277 12.72 -3.30 14.23
N VAL A 278 11.60 -3.88 14.65
CA VAL A 278 10.79 -4.81 13.86
C VAL A 278 9.45 -4.15 13.59
N ASN A 279 9.16 -3.89 12.31
CA ASN A 279 7.96 -3.19 11.88
C ASN A 279 6.81 -4.17 11.62
N THR A 280 5.86 -4.25 12.54
CA THR A 280 4.60 -5.01 12.33
C THR A 280 3.48 -4.13 11.75
N ALA A 281 3.76 -2.89 11.33
CA ALA A 281 2.78 -2.00 10.70
C ALA A 281 2.78 -2.17 9.17
N CYS A 282 2.75 -1.06 8.41
CA CYS A 282 2.84 -1.05 6.96
C CYS A 282 4.19 -1.64 6.49
N PRO A 283 4.20 -2.74 5.72
CA PRO A 283 5.44 -3.39 5.24
C PRO A 283 6.37 -2.45 4.46
N ARG A 284 5.80 -1.44 3.80
CA ARG A 284 6.56 -0.45 3.02
C ARG A 284 7.58 0.32 3.85
N ILE A 285 7.31 0.58 5.12
CA ILE A 285 8.18 1.41 5.99
C ILE A 285 9.57 0.76 6.12
N ALA A 286 9.59 -0.57 6.30
CA ALA A 286 10.83 -1.32 6.42
C ALA A 286 11.59 -1.45 5.09
N ILE A 287 11.03 -1.00 3.95
CA ILE A 287 11.65 -1.15 2.63
C ILE A 287 11.95 0.22 2.00
N ASP A 288 10.95 1.08 1.87
CA ASP A 288 11.06 2.40 1.26
C ASP A 288 11.82 3.39 2.16
N ASP A 289 11.49 3.40 3.46
CA ASP A 289 11.96 4.41 4.40
C ASP A 289 13.10 3.93 5.30
N ALA A 290 13.51 2.67 5.15
CA ALA A 290 14.47 1.99 6.05
C ALA A 290 15.77 2.78 6.28
N ALA A 291 16.25 3.47 5.25
CA ALA A 291 17.49 4.25 5.32
C ALA A 291 17.37 5.55 6.13
N LEU A 292 16.15 5.98 6.47
CA LEU A 292 15.88 7.19 7.25
C LEU A 292 15.93 6.95 8.77
N PHE A 293 15.81 5.68 9.19
CA PHE A 293 15.73 5.32 10.61
C PHE A 293 17.11 5.25 11.27
N PRO A 294 17.19 5.53 12.60
CA PRO A 294 18.47 5.59 13.32
C PRO A 294 19.13 4.21 13.51
N ALA A 295 18.34 3.14 13.42
CA ALA A 295 18.78 1.76 13.56
C ALA A 295 18.15 0.89 12.44
N PRO A 296 18.64 -0.33 12.19
CA PRO A 296 18.04 -1.24 11.24
C PRO A 296 16.53 -1.43 11.49
N MET A 297 15.75 -1.29 10.41
CA MET A 297 14.31 -1.53 10.40
C MET A 297 14.04 -2.82 9.65
N LEU A 298 13.59 -3.85 10.35
CA LEU A 298 13.29 -5.18 9.81
C LEU A 298 11.78 -5.39 9.65
N THR A 299 11.42 -6.25 8.72
CA THR A 299 10.09 -6.88 8.69
C THR A 299 10.05 -8.07 9.66
N PRO A 300 8.86 -8.60 10.02
CA PRO A 300 8.73 -9.80 10.83
C PRO A 300 9.53 -10.99 10.27
N VAL A 301 9.42 -11.22 8.96
CA VAL A 301 10.11 -12.33 8.26
C VAL A 301 11.62 -12.23 8.38
N GLU A 302 12.15 -11.01 8.32
CA GLU A 302 13.60 -10.76 8.42
C GLU A 302 14.09 -10.87 9.87
N PHE A 303 13.26 -10.50 10.84
CA PHE A 303 13.57 -10.70 12.25
C PHE A 303 13.64 -12.19 12.60
N GLU A 304 12.71 -13.01 12.10
CA GLU A 304 12.79 -14.47 12.23
C GLU A 304 14.10 -15.05 11.68
N ILE A 305 14.66 -14.46 10.62
CA ILE A 305 15.97 -14.86 10.09
C ILE A 305 17.10 -14.46 11.05
N VAL A 306 17.05 -13.25 11.62
CA VAL A 306 18.05 -12.76 12.58
C VAL A 306 18.13 -13.65 13.82
N ILE A 307 16.99 -14.08 14.36
CA ILE A 307 16.94 -14.96 15.55
C ILE A 307 17.06 -16.45 15.20
N GLY A 308 17.17 -16.82 13.93
CA GLY A 308 17.38 -18.21 13.50
C GLY A 308 16.12 -19.09 13.43
N GLU A 309 14.93 -18.52 13.58
CA GLU A 309 13.64 -19.21 13.40
C GLU A 309 13.30 -19.44 11.92
N ARG A 310 13.91 -18.67 11.02
CA ARG A 310 13.76 -18.80 9.56
C ARG A 310 15.11 -18.89 8.87
N ARG A 311 15.19 -19.71 7.83
CA ARG A 311 16.38 -19.77 6.97
C ARG A 311 16.38 -18.66 5.95
N TRP A 312 17.57 -18.19 5.61
CA TRP A 312 17.78 -17.12 4.63
C TRP A 312 17.12 -17.39 3.27
N GLU A 313 17.16 -18.64 2.78
CA GLU A 313 16.63 -19.00 1.47
C GLU A 313 15.10 -18.85 1.37
N ASP A 314 14.44 -18.88 2.54
CA ASP A 314 13.00 -18.78 2.73
C ASP A 314 12.55 -17.32 2.99
N LEU A 315 13.41 -16.34 2.69
CA LEU A 315 13.06 -14.92 2.69
C LEU A 315 11.92 -14.66 1.69
N VAL A 316 10.84 -14.09 2.23
CA VAL A 316 9.65 -13.66 1.50
C VAL A 316 9.31 -12.22 1.87
N PHE A 317 8.50 -11.58 1.03
CA PHE A 317 8.01 -10.24 1.29
C PHE A 317 6.98 -10.25 2.43
N ASP A 318 6.97 -9.22 3.27
CA ASP A 318 5.99 -9.09 4.34
C ASP A 318 4.63 -8.61 3.83
N GLU A 319 3.58 -9.39 4.06
CA GLU A 319 2.22 -9.13 3.61
C GLU A 319 1.23 -9.03 4.77
N ILE A 320 0.13 -8.32 4.52
CA ILE A 320 -1.06 -8.28 5.36
C ILE A 320 -2.17 -8.92 4.54
N LEU A 321 -2.62 -10.10 4.96
CA LEU A 321 -3.65 -10.90 4.30
C LEU A 321 -5.01 -10.71 4.98
#